data_AF-A0A381SEN8-F1
#
_entry.id   AF-A0A381SEN8-F1
#
_cell.length_a   1.000
_cell.length_b   1.000
_cell.length_c   1.000
_cell.angle_alpha   90.00
_cell.angle_beta   90.00
_cell.angle_gamma   90.00
#
_symmetry.space_group_name_H-M   'P 1'
#
loop_
_entity.id
_entity.type
_entity.pdbx_description
1 polymer ?
#
loop_
_entity_poly.entity_id
_entity_poly.type
_entity_poly.pdbx_seq_one_letter_code
_entity_poly.pdbx_strand_id
1 'polypeptide(L)'
;MLNKKICNYVLISFLTIFMFPGIIGASDCGDPIKPLSYFDEVSRYSLLICFGLFVIGILIDKKPWKVTALSLSILPLAVWGYVQFMVDFTDLKKNVFAYNALAEGTLANIAEAQDRYKSEQGVFLKDLQELYSHVAGSHGINPCVRILKINAGFSQWIAEAKHVSSPDTIKWDSSSGSSLKKG
;
A
#
# COMPACT_ATOMS: atom_id res chain seq x y z
N MET A 1 41.10 -2.78 18.56
CA MET A 1 40.78 -1.65 17.67
C MET A 1 39.71 -1.93 16.61
N LEU A 2 39.42 -3.20 16.26
CA LEU A 2 38.45 -3.58 15.21
C LEU A 2 36.97 -3.26 15.56
N ASN A 3 36.61 -3.27 16.85
CA ASN A 3 35.22 -3.16 17.31
C ASN A 3 34.60 -1.75 17.12
N LYS A 4 35.40 -0.68 17.24
CA LYS A 4 34.90 0.69 17.06
C LYS A 4 34.59 1.01 15.59
N LYS A 5 35.39 0.49 14.65
CA LYS A 5 35.18 0.74 13.21
C LYS A 5 33.96 0.01 12.67
N ILE A 6 33.73 -1.23 13.09
CA ILE A 6 32.55 -2.01 12.70
C ILE A 6 31.28 -1.39 13.31
N CYS A 7 31.32 -1.01 14.59
CA CYS A 7 30.19 -0.33 15.23
C CYS A 7 29.87 1.00 14.54
N ASN A 8 30.89 1.79 14.15
CA ASN A 8 30.69 3.01 13.36
C ASN A 8 30.11 2.72 11.98
N TYR A 9 30.55 1.67 11.28
CA TYR A 9 29.99 1.32 9.97
C TYR A 9 28.53 0.88 10.06
N VAL A 10 28.17 0.12 11.11
CA VAL A 10 26.78 -0.25 11.38
C VAL A 10 25.95 0.98 11.75
N LEU A 11 26.48 1.89 12.58
CA LEU A 11 25.79 3.14 12.92
C LEU A 11 25.61 4.06 11.71
N ILE A 12 26.64 4.20 10.87
CA ILE A 12 26.62 5.01 9.66
C ILE A 12 25.65 4.41 8.64
N SER A 13 25.66 3.09 8.45
CA SER A 13 24.70 2.40 7.57
C SER A 13 23.27 2.51 8.11
N PHE A 14 23.07 2.52 9.42
CA PHE A 14 21.76 2.70 10.04
C PHE A 14 21.28 4.15 9.87
N LEU A 15 22.16 5.14 10.06
CA LEU A 15 21.89 6.56 9.86
C LEU A 15 21.60 6.90 8.39
N THR A 16 22.30 6.29 7.42
CA THR A 16 22.04 6.53 6.00
C THR A 16 20.75 5.88 5.52
N ILE A 17 20.34 4.74 6.08
CA ILE A 17 19.03 4.13 5.78
C ILE A 17 17.89 4.92 6.42
N PHE A 18 18.08 5.48 7.62
CA PHE A 18 17.05 6.27 8.32
C PHE A 18 16.86 7.70 7.77
N MET A 19 17.91 8.33 7.26
CA MET A 19 17.85 9.75 6.82
C MET A 19 17.29 9.95 5.41
N PHE A 20 17.04 8.90 4.64
CA PHE A 20 16.52 9.01 3.27
C PHE A 20 15.31 8.11 2.99
N PRO A 21 14.15 8.34 3.63
CA PRO A 21 12.89 7.85 3.09
C PRO A 21 12.41 8.67 1.87
N GLY A 22 13.03 9.84 1.60
CA GLY A 22 12.50 10.87 0.71
C GLY A 22 13.05 10.95 -0.73
N ILE A 23 13.73 9.92 -1.26
CA ILE A 23 14.19 9.92 -2.67
C ILE A 23 13.29 9.02 -3.53
N ILE A 24 11.98 9.09 -3.33
CA ILE A 24 11.01 8.55 -4.29
C ILE A 24 10.12 9.74 -4.62
N GLY A 25 10.30 10.25 -5.83
CA GLY A 25 9.75 11.53 -6.27
C GLY A 25 8.24 11.57 -6.10
N ALA A 26 7.77 12.66 -5.50
CA ALA A 26 6.38 13.06 -5.48
C ALA A 26 5.83 12.97 -6.91
N SER A 27 5.06 11.92 -7.19
CA SER A 27 4.28 11.83 -8.41
C SER A 27 3.05 12.73 -8.27
N ASP A 28 2.56 13.33 -9.35
CA ASP A 28 1.34 14.18 -9.35
C ASP A 28 0.10 13.48 -8.75
N CYS A 29 0.16 12.16 -8.58
CA CYS A 29 -0.89 11.31 -8.01
C CYS A 29 -0.64 10.88 -6.55
N GLY A 30 0.42 11.37 -5.89
CA GLY A 30 0.83 11.00 -4.53
C GLY A 30 1.73 9.76 -4.49
N ASP A 31 2.49 9.60 -3.41
CA ASP A 31 3.45 8.49 -3.28
C ASP A 31 2.75 7.16 -2.98
N PRO A 32 3.25 6.03 -3.51
CA PRO A 32 2.63 4.72 -3.31
C PRO A 32 2.64 4.32 -1.84
N ILE A 33 1.44 4.29 -1.24
CA ILE A 33 1.27 3.88 0.15
C ILE A 33 1.40 2.36 0.23
N LYS A 34 2.30 1.88 1.10
CA LYS A 34 2.42 0.45 1.41
C LYS A 34 1.19 -0.01 2.22
N PRO A 35 0.70 -1.24 2.00
CA PRO A 35 -0.44 -1.76 2.76
C PRO A 35 -0.12 -1.82 4.25
N LEU A 36 -1.14 -1.67 5.09
CA LEU A 36 -0.99 -1.75 6.55
C LEU A 36 -0.35 -3.08 6.99
N SER A 37 -0.65 -4.17 6.27
CA SER A 37 -0.07 -5.49 6.50
C SER A 37 1.46 -5.51 6.39
N TYR A 38 2.05 -4.66 5.54
CA TYR A 38 3.49 -4.55 5.41
C TYR A 38 4.13 -4.02 6.70
N PHE A 39 3.55 -2.98 7.30
CA PHE A 39 4.07 -2.41 8.55
C PHE A 39 3.88 -3.36 9.74
N ASP A 40 2.77 -4.09 9.79
CA ASP A 40 2.52 -5.11 10.81
C ASP A 40 3.50 -6.28 10.69
N GLU A 41 3.75 -6.74 9.46
CA GLU A 41 4.72 -7.81 9.18
C GLU A 41 6.16 -7.38 9.54
N VAL A 42 6.56 -6.17 9.16
CA VAL A 42 7.86 -5.59 9.55
C VAL A 42 7.97 -5.49 11.07
N SER A 43 6.95 -4.98 11.75
CA SER A 43 6.92 -4.88 13.22
C SER A 43 7.09 -6.26 13.87
N ARG A 44 6.31 -7.25 13.43
CA ARG A 44 6.34 -8.62 13.96
C ARG A 44 7.68 -9.30 13.73
N TYR A 45 8.22 -9.28 12.51
CA TYR A 45 9.53 -9.87 12.23
C TYR A 45 10.66 -9.15 12.96
N SER A 46 10.57 -7.83 13.10
CA SER A 46 11.58 -7.06 13.83
C SER A 46 11.65 -7.49 15.30
N LEU A 47 10.49 -7.70 15.94
CA LEU A 47 10.44 -8.23 17.30
C LEU A 47 10.94 -9.69 17.39
N LEU A 48 10.57 -10.54 16.44
CA LEU A 48 11.04 -11.93 16.41
C LEU A 48 12.56 -12.03 16.26
N ILE A 49 13.13 -11.23 15.35
CA ILE A 49 14.58 -11.17 15.13
C ILE A 49 15.28 -10.58 16.37
N CYS A 50 14.72 -9.52 16.98
CA CYS A 50 15.25 -8.99 18.24
C CYS A 50 15.29 -10.08 19.31
N PHE A 51 14.17 -10.77 19.53
CA PHE A 51 14.05 -11.79 20.55
C PHE A 51 15.02 -12.94 20.31
N GLY A 52 15.12 -13.42 19.06
CA GLY A 52 16.06 -14.46 18.67
C GLY A 52 17.51 -14.06 18.95
N LEU A 53 17.93 -12.86 18.51
CA LEU A 53 19.28 -12.34 18.76
C LEU A 53 19.57 -12.15 20.25
N PHE A 54 18.58 -11.71 21.02
CA PHE A 54 18.70 -11.53 22.46
C PHE A 54 18.92 -12.87 23.19
N VAL A 55 18.10 -13.88 22.87
CA VAL A 55 18.24 -15.24 23.42
C VAL A 55 19.59 -15.85 23.04
N ILE A 56 19.98 -15.78 21.76
CA ILE A 56 21.28 -16.26 21.28
C ILE A 56 22.43 -15.55 22.03
N GLY A 57 22.32 -14.23 22.23
CA GLY A 57 23.31 -13.46 22.97
C GLY A 57 23.45 -13.90 24.44
N ILE A 58 22.35 -14.30 25.09
CA ILE A 58 22.40 -14.84 26.46
C ILE A 58 23.06 -16.22 26.50
N LEU A 59 22.77 -17.09 25.53
CA LEU A 59 23.26 -18.47 25.47
C LEU A 59 24.76 -18.59 25.11
N ILE A 60 25.36 -17.55 24.53
CA ILE A 60 26.77 -17.56 24.15
C ILE A 60 27.67 -17.20 25.34
N ASP A 61 28.59 -18.11 25.71
CA ASP A 61 29.59 -17.84 26.76
C ASP A 61 30.79 -17.01 26.27
N LYS A 62 31.07 -17.02 24.97
CA LYS A 62 32.18 -16.24 24.40
C LYS A 62 31.87 -14.74 24.45
N LYS A 63 32.51 -14.05 25.40
CA LYS A 63 32.38 -12.60 25.68
C LYS A 63 32.29 -11.69 24.44
N PRO A 64 33.15 -11.78 23.40
CA PRO A 64 33.03 -10.89 22.24
C PRO A 64 31.77 -11.17 21.41
N TRP A 65 31.42 -12.44 21.20
CA TRP A 65 30.25 -12.85 20.41
C TRP A 65 28.93 -12.54 21.12
N LYS A 66 28.90 -12.71 22.46
CA LYS A 66 27.78 -12.29 23.31
C LYS A 66 27.48 -10.81 23.17
N VAL A 67 28.52 -9.97 23.28
CA VAL A 67 28.36 -8.51 23.14
C VAL A 67 27.88 -8.15 21.75
N THR A 68 28.44 -8.75 20.69
CA THR A 68 27.99 -8.50 19.31
C THR A 68 26.52 -8.88 19.10
N ALA A 69 26.09 -10.05 19.57
CA ALA A 69 24.70 -10.50 19.42
C ALA A 69 23.71 -9.60 20.17
N LEU A 70 24.03 -9.20 21.41
CA LEU A 70 23.20 -8.29 22.21
C LEU A 70 23.19 -6.85 21.68
N SER A 71 24.31 -6.37 21.12
CA SER A 71 24.32 -5.08 20.43
C SER A 71 23.50 -5.11 19.14
N LEU A 72 23.50 -6.24 18.42
CA LEU A 72 22.75 -6.39 17.17
C LEU A 72 21.23 -6.44 17.40
N SER A 73 20.76 -6.95 18.55
CA SER A 73 19.33 -6.95 18.89
C SER A 73 18.73 -5.56 19.11
N ILE A 74 19.57 -4.53 19.28
CA ILE A 74 19.12 -3.13 19.38
C ILE A 74 18.59 -2.61 18.04
N LEU A 75 19.14 -3.07 16.90
CA LEU A 75 18.72 -2.57 15.59
C LEU A 75 17.27 -2.96 15.24
N PRO A 76 16.83 -4.23 15.39
CA PRO A 76 15.44 -4.56 15.19
C PRO A 76 14.49 -3.87 16.20
N LEU A 77 14.95 -3.59 17.44
CA LEU A 77 14.14 -2.79 18.38
C LEU A 77 13.96 -1.35 17.90
N ALA A 78 15.00 -0.73 17.36
CA ALA A 78 14.91 0.61 16.80
C ALA A 78 14.01 0.66 15.55
N VAL A 79 14.07 -0.35 14.68
CA VAL A 79 13.16 -0.48 13.53
C VAL A 79 11.70 -0.65 13.99
N TRP A 80 11.46 -1.49 14.99
CA TRP A 80 10.14 -1.66 15.58
C TRP A 80 9.62 -0.35 16.19
N GLY A 81 10.45 0.34 16.98
CA GLY A 81 10.12 1.62 17.59
C GLY A 81 9.80 2.69 16.53
N TYR A 82 10.56 2.73 15.44
CA TYR A 82 10.26 3.63 14.32
C TYR A 82 8.88 3.36 13.72
N VAL A 83 8.55 2.10 13.43
CA VAL A 83 7.23 1.74 12.89
C VAL A 83 6.12 2.12 13.88
N GLN A 84 6.33 1.97 15.19
CA GLN A 84 5.27 2.26 16.17
C GLN A 84 5.09 3.75 16.46
N PHE A 85 6.15 4.55 16.42
CA PHE A 85 6.13 5.95 16.84
C PHE A 85 6.19 6.97 15.70
N MET A 86 6.82 6.64 14.56
CA MET A 86 6.97 7.56 13.43
C MET A 86 5.95 7.33 12.32
N VAL A 87 5.38 6.11 12.22
CA VAL A 87 4.35 5.82 11.23
C VAL A 87 2.99 6.20 11.80
N ASP A 88 2.40 7.29 11.31
CA ASP A 88 1.03 7.64 11.65
C ASP A 88 0.05 6.78 10.85
N PHE A 89 -0.36 5.67 11.45
CA PHE A 89 -1.36 4.77 10.88
C PHE A 89 -2.72 5.44 10.65
N THR A 90 -3.03 6.53 11.37
CA THR A 90 -4.29 7.26 11.20
C THR A 90 -4.26 8.06 9.92
N ASP A 91 -3.16 8.77 9.67
CA ASP A 91 -3.00 9.54 8.44
C ASP A 91 -2.87 8.63 7.21
N LEU A 92 -2.10 7.54 7.31
CA LEU A 92 -2.04 6.53 6.25
C LEU A 92 -3.42 5.96 5.91
N LYS A 93 -4.21 5.58 6.92
CA LYS A 93 -5.59 5.11 6.69
C LYS A 93 -6.44 6.18 6.02
N LYS A 94 -6.37 7.42 6.48
CA LYS A 94 -7.13 8.54 5.92
C LYS A 94 -6.79 8.76 4.44
N ASN A 95 -5.50 8.72 4.08
CA ASN A 95 -5.04 8.85 2.71
C ASN A 95 -5.49 7.67 1.83
N VAL A 96 -5.38 6.44 2.33
CA VAL A 96 -5.89 5.25 1.63
C VAL A 96 -7.41 5.34 1.43
N PHE A 97 -8.18 5.74 2.44
CA PHE A 97 -9.62 5.96 2.30
C PHE A 97 -9.95 7.04 1.27
N ALA A 98 -9.20 8.15 1.24
CA ALA A 98 -9.39 9.20 0.24
C ALA A 98 -9.12 8.70 -1.18
N TYR A 99 -8.03 7.96 -1.39
CA TYR A 99 -7.70 7.36 -2.68
C TYR A 99 -8.72 6.30 -3.12
N ASN A 100 -9.20 5.48 -2.19
CA ASN A 100 -10.25 4.50 -2.46
C ASN A 100 -11.57 5.19 -2.81
N ALA A 101 -11.92 6.29 -2.15
CA ALA A 101 -13.11 7.09 -2.49
C ALA A 101 -13.00 7.72 -3.88
N LEU A 102 -11.80 8.14 -4.31
CA LEU A 102 -11.57 8.61 -5.68
C LEU A 102 -11.75 7.50 -6.72
N ALA A 103 -11.27 6.29 -6.42
CA ALA A 103 -11.49 5.12 -7.26
C ALA A 103 -12.98 4.74 -7.34
N GLU A 104 -13.70 4.81 -6.23
CA GLU A 104 -15.14 4.56 -6.17
C GLU A 104 -15.94 5.62 -6.93
N GLY A 105 -15.61 6.91 -6.78
CA GLY A 105 -16.24 7.98 -7.56
C GLY A 105 -16.04 7.79 -9.07
N THR A 106 -14.86 7.33 -9.47
CA THR A 106 -14.59 6.99 -10.89
C THR A 106 -15.45 5.80 -11.35
N LEU A 107 -15.61 4.77 -10.52
CA LEU A 107 -16.49 3.63 -10.81
C LEU A 107 -17.97 4.02 -10.86
N ALA A 108 -18.42 4.96 -10.04
CA ALA A 108 -19.78 5.49 -10.06
C ALA A 108 -20.07 6.26 -11.35
N ASN A 109 -19.13 7.08 -11.83
CA ASN A 109 -19.25 7.76 -13.13
C ASN A 109 -19.33 6.76 -14.29
N ILE A 110 -18.56 5.66 -14.22
CA ILE A 110 -18.65 4.57 -15.18
C ILE A 110 -20.02 3.88 -15.11
N ALA A 111 -20.56 3.68 -13.91
CA ALA A 111 -21.87 3.08 -13.74
C ALA A 111 -22.97 3.94 -14.40
N GLU A 112 -22.92 5.25 -14.21
CA GLU A 112 -23.83 6.18 -14.89
C GLU A 112 -23.71 6.09 -16.42
N ALA A 113 -22.48 6.01 -16.95
CA ALA A 113 -22.26 5.85 -18.39
C ALA A 113 -22.79 4.49 -18.92
N GLN A 114 -22.60 3.41 -18.16
CA GLN A 114 -23.10 2.07 -18.50
C GLN A 114 -24.64 2.02 -18.51
N ASP A 115 -25.30 2.67 -17.55
CA ASP A 115 -26.76 2.72 -17.48
C ASP A 115 -27.36 3.53 -18.64
N ARG A 116 -26.74 4.66 -19.01
CA ARG A 116 -27.12 5.43 -20.20
C ARG A 116 -26.97 4.60 -21.47
N TYR A 117 -25.82 3.97 -21.65
CA TYR A 117 -25.55 3.15 -22.83
C TYR A 117 -26.51 1.96 -22.93
N LYS A 118 -26.80 1.29 -21.82
CA LYS A 118 -27.81 0.20 -21.79
C LYS A 118 -29.20 0.71 -22.15
N SER A 119 -29.59 1.90 -21.71
CA SER A 119 -30.90 2.47 -22.07
C SER A 119 -31.03 2.77 -23.56
N GLU A 120 -29.92 3.11 -24.23
CA GLU A 120 -29.88 3.43 -25.65
C GLU A 120 -29.71 2.19 -26.55
N GLN A 121 -28.81 1.27 -26.17
CA GLN A 121 -28.37 0.14 -27.01
C GLN A 121 -28.86 -1.23 -26.50
N GLY A 122 -29.49 -1.30 -25.33
CA GLY A 122 -30.02 -2.53 -24.75
C GLY A 122 -28.97 -3.51 -24.19
N VAL A 123 -27.68 -3.19 -24.31
CA VAL A 123 -26.55 -4.03 -23.85
C VAL A 123 -25.52 -3.20 -23.08
N PHE A 124 -24.70 -3.83 -22.25
CA PHE A 124 -23.60 -3.18 -21.53
C PHE A 124 -22.31 -3.15 -22.39
N LEU A 125 -21.49 -2.10 -22.21
CA LEU A 125 -20.19 -1.99 -22.87
C LEU A 125 -19.19 -2.98 -22.26
N LYS A 126 -18.65 -3.85 -23.11
CA LYS A 126 -17.68 -4.89 -22.73
C LYS A 126 -16.23 -4.45 -22.87
N ASP A 127 -15.94 -3.57 -23.82
CA ASP A 127 -14.59 -3.12 -24.09
C ASP A 127 -14.21 -1.96 -23.17
N LEU A 128 -13.09 -2.14 -22.48
CA LEU A 128 -12.50 -1.15 -21.60
C LEU A 128 -12.09 0.11 -22.39
N GLN A 129 -11.55 -0.06 -23.59
CA GLN A 129 -11.05 1.04 -24.41
C GLN A 129 -12.18 1.90 -24.97
N GLU A 130 -13.27 1.24 -25.40
CA GLU A 130 -14.49 1.93 -25.83
C GLU A 130 -15.12 2.68 -24.67
N LEU A 131 -15.23 2.06 -23.48
CA LEU A 131 -15.72 2.74 -22.29
C LEU A 131 -14.85 3.96 -21.91
N TYR A 132 -13.52 3.85 -21.97
CA TYR A 132 -12.63 4.98 -21.72
C TYR A 132 -12.94 6.16 -22.65
N SER A 133 -13.25 5.90 -23.92
CA SER A 133 -13.63 6.95 -24.87
C SER A 133 -14.99 7.60 -24.55
N HIS A 134 -15.96 6.82 -24.06
CA HIS A 134 -17.27 7.32 -23.64
C HIS A 134 -17.22 8.11 -22.33
N VAL A 135 -16.31 7.76 -21.42
CA VAL A 135 -16.18 8.42 -20.12
C VAL A 135 -15.22 9.63 -20.18
N ALA A 136 -14.27 9.65 -21.12
CA ALA A 136 -13.34 10.78 -21.31
C ALA A 136 -14.03 12.11 -21.67
N GLY A 137 -15.22 12.07 -22.28
CA GLY A 137 -16.04 13.26 -22.57
C GLY A 137 -16.88 13.76 -21.39
N SER A 138 -16.99 12.98 -20.31
CA SER A 138 -17.94 13.20 -19.21
C SER A 138 -17.22 13.41 -17.87
N HIS A 139 -16.31 14.39 -17.78
CA HIS A 139 -15.69 14.86 -16.51
C HIS A 139 -15.13 13.79 -15.53
N GLY A 140 -14.94 12.53 -15.93
CA GLY A 140 -15.30 11.44 -15.01
C GLY A 140 -14.19 10.48 -14.55
N ILE A 141 -12.97 10.56 -15.09
CA ILE A 141 -11.88 9.66 -14.70
C ILE A 141 -10.74 10.46 -14.15
N ASN A 142 -10.47 10.29 -12.86
CA ASN A 142 -9.26 10.81 -12.24
C ASN A 142 -8.04 10.12 -12.89
N PRO A 143 -7.04 10.85 -13.41
CA PRO A 143 -5.87 10.27 -14.07
C PRO A 143 -5.05 9.36 -13.15
N CYS A 144 -5.23 9.50 -11.84
CA CYS A 144 -4.60 8.69 -10.80
C CYS A 144 -5.34 7.39 -10.50
N VAL A 145 -6.49 7.13 -11.14
CA VAL A 145 -7.27 5.89 -11.01
C VAL A 145 -7.15 5.07 -12.29
N ARG A 146 -6.71 3.82 -12.15
CA ARG A 146 -6.61 2.85 -13.24
C ARG A 146 -7.73 1.83 -13.14
N ILE A 147 -8.49 1.67 -14.21
CA ILE A 147 -9.45 0.58 -14.33
C ILE A 147 -8.67 -0.67 -14.74
N LEU A 148 -8.73 -1.71 -13.93
CA LEU A 148 -7.97 -2.94 -14.13
C LEU A 148 -8.73 -3.91 -15.03
N LYS A 149 -10.04 -4.06 -14.80
CA LYS A 149 -10.87 -5.03 -15.51
C LYS A 149 -12.31 -4.56 -15.56
N ILE A 150 -12.98 -4.90 -16.66
CA ILE A 150 -14.43 -4.78 -16.82
C ILE A 150 -14.93 -6.09 -17.43
N ASN A 151 -15.98 -6.63 -16.84
CA ASN A 151 -16.66 -7.80 -17.35
C ASN A 151 -18.16 -7.50 -17.37
N ALA A 152 -18.72 -7.38 -18.57
CA ALA A 152 -20.12 -7.08 -18.79
C ALA A 152 -20.84 -8.30 -19.39
N GLY A 153 -21.82 -8.81 -18.65
CA GLY A 153 -22.80 -9.81 -19.09
C GLY A 153 -24.08 -9.16 -19.61
N PHE A 154 -25.11 -9.97 -19.85
CA PHE A 154 -26.41 -9.47 -20.36
C PHE A 154 -27.23 -8.72 -19.30
N SER A 155 -27.21 -9.19 -18.04
CA SER A 155 -28.00 -8.62 -16.95
C SER A 155 -27.16 -7.82 -15.94
N GLN A 156 -25.86 -8.09 -15.86
CA GLN A 156 -24.96 -7.54 -14.85
C GLN A 156 -23.59 -7.22 -15.46
N TRP A 157 -22.91 -6.22 -14.91
CA TRP A 157 -21.51 -5.92 -15.17
C TRP A 157 -20.73 -5.72 -13.87
N ILE A 158 -19.44 -6.00 -13.95
CA ILE A 158 -18.49 -5.90 -12.86
C ILE A 158 -17.29 -5.10 -13.36
N ALA A 159 -16.79 -4.17 -12.57
CA ALA A 159 -15.54 -3.47 -12.84
C ALA A 159 -14.64 -3.43 -11.62
N GLU A 160 -13.33 -3.40 -11.87
CA GLU A 160 -12.31 -3.26 -10.84
C GLU A 160 -11.46 -2.04 -11.17
N ALA A 161 -11.30 -1.13 -10.21
CA ALA A 161 -10.44 0.03 -10.32
C ALA A 161 -9.51 0.14 -9.11
N LYS A 162 -8.35 0.74 -9.34
CA LYS A 162 -7.31 0.94 -8.33
C LYS A 162 -6.69 2.32 -8.49
N HIS A 163 -6.57 3.05 -7.39
CA HIS A 163 -5.78 4.27 -7.35
C HIS A 163 -4.28 3.89 -7.39
N VAL A 164 -3.47 4.60 -8.17
CA VAL A 164 -2.03 4.32 -8.36
C VAL A 164 -1.29 4.24 -7.02
N SER A 165 -1.71 5.08 -6.07
CA SER A 165 -1.05 5.24 -4.77
C SER A 165 -1.73 4.45 -3.64
N SER A 166 -2.90 3.86 -3.87
CA SER A 166 -3.57 2.99 -2.89
C SER A 166 -3.10 1.55 -3.04
N PRO A 167 -2.90 0.80 -1.94
CA PRO A 167 -2.67 -0.64 -2.01
C PRO A 167 -3.92 -1.41 -2.47
N ASP A 168 -5.11 -0.88 -2.21
CA ASP A 168 -6.38 -1.59 -2.34
C ASP A 168 -6.93 -1.56 -3.77
N THR A 169 -7.75 -2.56 -4.10
CA THR A 169 -8.50 -2.61 -5.36
C THR A 169 -9.98 -2.56 -5.04
N ILE A 170 -10.70 -1.65 -5.69
CA ILE A 170 -12.12 -1.44 -5.49
C ILE A 170 -12.89 -2.15 -6.60
N LYS A 171 -13.90 -2.93 -6.24
CA LYS A 171 -14.72 -3.70 -7.17
C LYS A 171 -16.15 -3.18 -7.16
N TRP A 172 -16.65 -2.76 -8.31
CA TRP A 172 -18.04 -2.38 -8.51
C TRP A 172 -18.83 -3.53 -9.13
N ASP A 173 -19.99 -3.84 -8.55
CA ASP A 173 -20.95 -4.80 -9.10
C ASP A 173 -22.30 -4.09 -9.29
N SER A 174 -22.78 -4.10 -10.53
CA SER A 174 -24.03 -3.46 -10.93
C SER A 174 -25.28 -4.00 -10.21
N SER A 175 -25.23 -5.25 -9.73
CA SER A 175 -26.36 -5.88 -9.05
C SER A 175 -26.53 -5.42 -7.61
N SER A 176 -25.43 -5.01 -6.95
CA SER A 176 -25.41 -4.58 -5.55
C SER A 176 -25.30 -3.06 -5.38
N GLY A 177 -25.02 -2.31 -6.44
CA GLY A 177 -24.97 -0.84 -6.43
C GLY A 177 -23.92 -0.23 -5.50
N SER A 178 -22.95 -1.02 -5.01
CA SER A 178 -21.90 -0.57 -4.10
C SER A 178 -20.70 -1.51 -4.12
N SER A 179 -19.51 -0.91 -4.01
CA SER A 179 -18.21 -1.58 -3.96
C SER A 179 -17.75 -2.02 -2.56
N LEU A 180 -18.48 -1.59 -1.51
CA LEU A 180 -18.07 -1.82 -0.12
C LEU A 180 -18.45 -3.22 0.37
N LYS A 181 -17.80 -4.25 -0.18
CA LYS A 181 -17.37 -5.36 0.68
C LYS A 181 -16.20 -4.84 1.51
N LYS A 182 -16.52 -4.14 2.61
CA LYS A 182 -15.58 -3.87 3.72
C LYS A 182 -15.10 -5.22 4.26
N GLY A 183 -13.96 -5.67 3.76
CA GLY A 183 -13.12 -6.68 4.41
C GLY A 183 -12.05 -5.98 5.21
#